data_AF-A0A819US93-F1
#
_entry.id   AF-A0A819US93-F1
#
_cell.length_a   1.000
_cell.length_b   1.000
_cell.length_c   1.000
_cell.angle_alpha   90.00
_cell.angle_beta   90.00
_cell.angle_gamma   90.00
#
_symmetry.space_group_name_H-M   'P 1'
#
loop_
_entity.id
_entity.type
_entity.pdbx_description
1 polymer ?
#
loop_
_entity_poly.entity_id
_entity_poly.type
_entity_poly.pdbx_seq_one_letter_code
_entity_poly.pdbx_strand_id
1 'polypeptide(L)'
;KMNSKLVFTTTNRDALVLNYQGYQYTIKRQYKETNEWRCRQRPCTTSLSLCRANISMIREASHHTCTQSSPKKLVLDEAISRMKKRAGEETLPILQIYSQEIIKVRVNNLDMNTGTFFPLARLICILSKSQAKRPGPFASSTHDEIQFEFRDGGCNEFFRLVQEELAKKRWSVQPAKPTTTMSAAMSDRSHRTGISGIENHLQHQLNVQHQSISGAFRDLNNLMQQAKDMVNISKTIANKIQEKRSDLTSDETIRFRSYLLSLGIDNPVTKESAGSQYHVSLAREVASLLEKSLKDTNGIMTLSDAFCRINRARGYELISPEDLLNAAVHMEQLNLPVRLRVLSSGIKSFELTNHNEENDLKEITNQVESAKSMSADQLANLIGIPVIVARERLIAAETNGLLCRDDSIEGLRFYPNLF
;
A
#
# COMPACT_ATOMS: atom_id res chain seq x y z
N LYS A 1 -28.13 9.90 29.55
CA LYS A 1 -28.90 9.05 28.60
C LYS A 1 -29.73 9.95 27.68
N MET A 2 -29.23 10.29 26.50
CA MET A 2 -30.04 10.69 25.35
C MET A 2 -29.69 9.69 24.24
N ASN A 3 -30.60 8.78 23.94
CA ASN A 3 -30.40 7.84 22.84
C ASN A 3 -30.58 8.61 21.52
N SER A 4 -29.51 8.77 20.77
CA SER A 4 -29.50 9.42 19.45
C SER A 4 -30.25 8.55 18.42
N LYS A 5 -31.58 8.67 18.38
CA LYS A 5 -32.44 7.93 17.44
C LYS A 5 -32.47 8.62 16.08
N LEU A 6 -32.28 7.86 15.00
CA LEU A 6 -32.54 8.31 13.63
C LEU A 6 -34.02 8.05 13.34
N VAL A 7 -34.74 9.05 12.83
CA VAL A 7 -36.15 8.91 12.45
C VAL A 7 -36.31 9.33 11.00
N PHE A 8 -36.79 8.43 10.15
CA PHE A 8 -37.08 8.72 8.76
C PHE A 8 -38.56 9.06 8.59
N THR A 9 -38.87 10.13 7.88
CA THR A 9 -40.23 10.56 7.56
C THR A 9 -40.34 10.79 6.06
N THR A 10 -41.43 10.33 5.46
CA THR A 10 -41.79 10.66 4.09
C THR A 10 -42.59 11.97 4.07
N THR A 11 -42.27 12.84 3.12
CA THR A 11 -43.05 14.05 2.86
C THR A 11 -44.20 13.74 1.89
N ASN A 12 -45.19 14.64 1.78
CA ASN A 12 -46.33 14.51 0.85
C ASN A 12 -45.94 14.41 -0.65
N ARG A 13 -44.65 14.48 -0.99
CA ARG A 13 -44.09 14.32 -2.35
C ARG A 13 -43.20 13.07 -2.46
N ASP A 14 -43.37 12.08 -1.58
CA ASP A 14 -42.56 10.86 -1.46
C ASP A 14 -41.04 11.08 -1.28
N ALA A 15 -40.60 12.30 -0.95
CA ALA A 15 -39.21 12.57 -0.64
C ALA A 15 -38.89 12.17 0.80
N LEU A 16 -37.83 11.37 0.96
CA LEU A 16 -37.34 10.85 2.24
C LEU A 16 -36.58 11.93 3.02
N VAL A 17 -37.00 12.20 4.26
CA VAL A 17 -36.39 13.17 5.17
C VAL A 17 -35.88 12.45 6.41
N LEU A 18 -34.64 12.75 6.80
CA LEU A 18 -34.00 12.21 7.99
C LEU A 18 -34.08 13.23 9.13
N ASN A 19 -34.65 12.84 10.26
CA ASN A 19 -34.67 13.61 11.49
C ASN A 19 -33.63 13.02 12.47
N TYR A 20 -32.67 13.85 12.88
CA TYR A 20 -31.63 13.45 13.82
C TYR A 20 -31.31 14.61 14.76
N GLN A 21 -31.35 14.34 16.07
CA GLN A 21 -31.06 15.31 17.14
C GLN A 21 -31.85 16.63 17.00
N GLY A 22 -33.12 16.56 16.57
CA GLY A 22 -33.98 17.73 16.40
C GLY A 22 -33.81 18.50 15.09
N TYR A 23 -32.88 18.07 14.22
CA TYR A 23 -32.64 18.69 12.90
C TYR A 23 -33.15 17.81 11.76
N GLN A 24 -33.62 18.46 10.69
CA GLN A 24 -34.07 17.80 9.47
C GLN A 24 -32.98 17.80 8.40
N TYR A 25 -32.76 16.66 7.76
CA TYR A 25 -31.77 16.46 6.71
C TYR A 25 -32.41 15.90 5.45
N THR A 26 -31.94 16.38 4.30
CA THR A 26 -32.36 15.91 2.96
C THR A 26 -31.18 15.31 2.21
N ILE A 27 -31.45 14.32 1.35
CA ILE A 27 -30.40 13.68 0.55
C ILE A 27 -29.78 14.73 -0.39
N LYS A 28 -28.45 14.86 -0.32
CA LYS A 28 -27.64 15.73 -1.15
C LYS A 28 -26.97 14.95 -2.29
N ARG A 29 -26.40 13.78 -1.98
CA ARG A 29 -25.73 12.90 -2.95
C ARG A 29 -25.94 11.44 -2.57
N GLN A 30 -26.11 10.58 -3.58
CA GLN A 30 -26.20 9.13 -3.40
C GLN A 30 -24.99 8.49 -4.07
N TYR A 31 -24.17 7.79 -3.29
CA TYR A 31 -23.04 7.00 -3.77
C TYR A 31 -23.43 5.52 -3.77
N LYS A 32 -22.59 4.68 -4.39
CA LYS A 32 -22.84 3.24 -4.53
C LYS A 32 -23.05 2.54 -3.18
N GLU A 33 -22.34 2.99 -2.13
CA GLU A 33 -22.33 2.39 -0.79
C GLU A 33 -22.76 3.35 0.34
N THR A 34 -22.94 4.65 0.08
CA THR A 34 -23.28 5.65 1.11
C THR A 34 -24.21 6.74 0.56
N ASN A 35 -25.06 7.30 1.41
CA ASN A 35 -25.88 8.48 1.11
C ASN A 35 -25.39 9.66 1.95
N GLU A 36 -25.16 10.81 1.31
CA GLU A 36 -24.81 12.07 1.94
C GLU A 36 -26.07 12.93 2.12
N TRP A 37 -26.29 13.40 3.35
CA TRP A 37 -27.45 14.16 3.77
C TRP A 37 -27.03 15.53 4.25
N ARG A 38 -27.78 16.57 3.92
CA ARG A 38 -27.50 17.97 4.31
C ARG A 38 -28.62 18.52 5.18
N CYS A 39 -28.25 19.23 6.25
CA CYS A 39 -29.21 19.89 7.13
C CYS A 39 -30.02 20.96 6.38
N ARG A 40 -31.32 21.03 6.67
CA ARG A 40 -32.26 21.97 6.02
C ARG A 40 -32.35 23.32 6.74
N GLN A 41 -31.96 23.40 8.01
CA GLN A 41 -32.06 24.62 8.82
C GLN A 41 -30.75 25.42 8.74
N ARG A 42 -30.83 26.73 8.45
CA ARG A 42 -29.69 27.66 8.60
C ARG A 42 -29.62 28.12 10.07
N PRO A 43 -28.44 28.24 10.69
CA PRO A 43 -27.08 28.28 10.11
C PRO A 43 -26.36 26.92 10.08
N CYS A 44 -27.07 25.80 10.18
CA CYS A 44 -26.48 24.47 10.32
C CYS A 44 -25.82 24.02 9.00
N THR A 45 -24.49 23.89 8.98
CA THR A 45 -23.69 23.43 7.83
C THR A 45 -23.35 21.94 7.90
N THR A 46 -23.92 21.20 8.84
CA THR A 46 -23.59 19.79 9.06
C THR A 46 -24.11 18.89 7.93
N SER A 47 -23.25 17.97 7.51
CA SER A 47 -23.57 16.89 6.58
C SER A 47 -23.39 15.53 7.25
N LEU A 48 -24.31 14.60 7.01
CA LEU A 48 -24.28 13.24 7.54
C LEU A 48 -24.11 12.24 6.41
N SER A 49 -23.24 11.25 6.60
CA SER A 49 -23.04 10.15 5.65
C SER A 49 -23.55 8.85 6.26
N LEU A 50 -24.46 8.15 5.58
CA LEU A 50 -25.08 6.90 6.03
C LEU A 50 -24.81 5.77 5.03
N CYS A 51 -24.32 4.62 5.50
CA CYS A 51 -24.01 3.46 4.64
C CYS A 51 -25.29 2.76 4.13
N ARG A 52 -25.30 2.40 2.83
CA ARG A 52 -26.37 1.69 2.12
C ARG A 52 -26.59 0.24 2.59
N ALA A 53 -25.64 -0.36 3.32
CA ALA A 53 -25.80 -1.71 3.86
C ALA A 53 -27.04 -1.87 4.77
N ASN A 54 -27.60 -0.74 5.24
CA ASN A 54 -28.82 -0.70 6.07
C ASN A 54 -30.09 -0.34 5.28
N ILE A 55 -30.10 -0.43 3.93
CA ILE A 55 -31.27 -0.10 3.10
C ILE A 55 -32.53 -0.90 3.47
N SER A 56 -32.38 -2.14 3.95
CA SER A 56 -33.52 -2.95 4.42
C SER A 56 -34.21 -2.35 5.66
N MET A 57 -33.51 -1.52 6.45
CA MET A 57 -34.06 -0.80 7.60
C MET A 57 -34.87 0.44 7.22
N ILE A 58 -34.89 0.83 5.93
CA ILE A 58 -35.53 2.07 5.45
C ILE A 58 -37.01 1.84 5.06
N ARG A 59 -37.45 0.59 4.92
CA ARG A 59 -38.80 0.25 4.44
C ARG A 59 -39.86 0.08 5.53
N GLU A 60 -39.48 0.05 6.81
CA GLU A 60 -40.43 -0.06 7.92
C GLU A 60 -40.36 1.15 8.84
N ALA A 61 -41.54 1.69 9.17
CA ALA A 61 -41.71 2.78 10.13
C ALA A 61 -41.51 2.25 11.56
N SER A 62 -40.28 1.93 11.92
CA SER A 62 -39.95 1.50 13.27
C SER A 62 -38.65 2.14 13.75
N HIS A 63 -38.66 2.59 15.00
CA HIS A 63 -37.57 3.34 15.62
C HIS A 63 -36.29 2.51 15.69
N HIS A 64 -35.27 2.88 14.92
CA HIS A 64 -33.97 2.22 14.93
C HIS A 64 -32.83 3.20 15.24
N THR A 65 -32.05 2.84 16.26
CA THR A 65 -30.91 3.62 16.74
C THR A 65 -29.68 3.15 15.96
N CYS A 66 -29.17 3.96 15.02
CA CYS A 66 -27.85 3.71 14.44
C CYS A 66 -26.81 4.23 15.43
N THR A 67 -26.16 3.32 16.14
CA THR A 67 -24.91 3.63 16.82
C THR A 67 -23.85 3.83 15.75
N GLN A 68 -23.27 5.03 15.68
CA GLN A 68 -22.07 5.26 14.88
C GLN A 68 -21.07 4.14 15.23
N SER A 69 -20.60 3.42 14.22
CA SER A 69 -19.49 2.49 14.43
C SER A 69 -18.34 3.32 15.00
N SER A 70 -17.87 2.95 16.19
CA SER A 70 -16.71 3.60 16.79
C SER A 70 -15.55 3.58 15.77
N PRO A 71 -14.61 4.54 15.80
CA PRO A 71 -13.44 4.54 14.91
C PRO A 71 -12.72 3.18 14.93
N LYS A 72 -12.73 2.54 16.10
CA LYS A 72 -12.23 1.19 16.37
C LYS A 72 -12.94 0.09 15.57
N LYS A 73 -14.24 0.22 15.30
CA LYS A 73 -15.04 -0.74 14.51
C LYS A 73 -14.82 -0.58 12.99
N LEU A 74 -14.56 0.63 12.50
CA LEU A 74 -14.22 0.87 11.08
C LEU A 74 -12.87 0.23 10.69
N VAL A 75 -11.84 0.41 11.53
CA VAL A 75 -10.52 -0.22 11.33
C VAL A 75 -10.63 -1.75 11.32
N LEU A 76 -11.53 -2.30 12.14
CA LEU A 76 -11.81 -3.72 12.22
C LEU A 76 -12.50 -4.26 10.95
N ASP A 77 -13.55 -3.59 10.47
CA ASP A 77 -14.29 -4.00 9.27
C ASP A 77 -13.38 -4.02 8.04
N GLU A 78 -12.43 -3.08 7.98
CA GLU A 78 -11.37 -3.05 6.96
C GLU A 78 -10.39 -4.22 7.11
N ALA A 79 -9.97 -4.56 8.33
CA ALA A 79 -9.10 -5.71 8.60
C ALA A 79 -9.78 -7.05 8.26
N ILE A 80 -11.06 -7.22 8.58
CA ILE A 80 -11.84 -8.42 8.24
C ILE A 80 -11.98 -8.56 6.72
N SER A 81 -12.22 -7.45 6.01
CA SER A 81 -12.32 -7.46 4.54
C SER A 81 -10.98 -7.83 3.89
N ARG A 82 -9.86 -7.32 4.42
CA ARG A 82 -8.51 -7.72 4.00
C ARG A 82 -8.24 -9.21 4.22
N MET A 83 -8.61 -9.77 5.38
CA MET A 83 -8.46 -11.20 5.66
C MET A 83 -9.23 -12.07 4.67
N LYS A 84 -10.50 -11.74 4.40
CA LYS A 84 -11.34 -12.48 3.44
C LYS A 84 -10.75 -12.47 2.03
N LYS A 85 -10.19 -11.34 1.61
CA LYS A 85 -9.52 -11.20 0.32
C LYS A 85 -8.24 -12.07 0.25
N ARG A 86 -7.37 -11.96 1.25
CA ARG A 86 -6.12 -12.74 1.32
C ARG A 86 -6.35 -14.24 1.43
N ALA A 87 -7.40 -14.67 2.12
CA ALA A 87 -7.77 -16.09 2.20
C ALA A 87 -8.17 -16.67 0.83
N GLY A 88 -8.75 -15.86 -0.06
CA GLY A 88 -9.07 -16.26 -1.43
C GLY A 88 -7.87 -16.23 -2.38
N GLU A 89 -6.89 -15.36 -2.13
CA GLU A 89 -5.73 -15.13 -3.02
C GLU A 89 -4.50 -15.98 -2.66
N GLU A 90 -4.21 -16.18 -1.36
CA GLU A 90 -2.90 -16.70 -0.91
C GLU A 90 -2.90 -18.19 -0.54
N THR A 91 -4.04 -18.90 -0.55
CA THR A 91 -4.19 -20.32 -0.12
C THR A 91 -3.60 -20.65 1.28
N LEU A 92 -3.27 -19.64 2.09
CA LEU A 92 -2.72 -19.82 3.42
C LEU A 92 -3.81 -20.28 4.40
N PRO A 93 -3.47 -21.07 5.43
CA PRO A 93 -4.40 -21.40 6.50
C PRO A 93 -4.97 -20.14 7.15
N ILE A 94 -6.29 -20.09 7.35
CA ILE A 94 -7.02 -18.93 7.91
C ILE A 94 -6.37 -18.45 9.22
N LEU A 95 -5.86 -19.38 10.03
CA LEU A 95 -5.20 -19.09 11.30
C LEU A 95 -3.90 -18.29 11.15
N GLN A 96 -3.16 -18.50 10.06
CA GLN A 96 -1.91 -17.80 9.78
C GLN A 96 -2.18 -16.37 9.30
N ILE A 97 -3.15 -16.21 8.40
CA ILE A 97 -3.61 -14.90 7.93
C ILE A 97 -4.14 -14.07 9.11
N TYR A 98 -4.91 -14.70 9.98
CA TYR A 98 -5.47 -14.10 11.18
C TYR A 98 -4.39 -13.55 12.13
N SER A 99 -3.36 -14.35 12.41
CA SER A 99 -2.25 -13.92 13.28
C SER A 99 -1.50 -12.71 12.72
N GLN A 100 -1.30 -12.65 11.40
CA GLN A 100 -0.60 -11.55 10.75
C GLN A 100 -1.41 -10.26 10.76
N GLU A 101 -2.73 -10.32 10.50
CA GLU A 101 -3.56 -9.12 10.47
C GLU A 101 -3.77 -8.51 11.85
N ILE A 102 -3.85 -9.32 12.92
CA ILE A 102 -3.89 -8.79 14.30
C ILE A 102 -2.62 -8.01 14.63
N ILE A 103 -1.44 -8.56 14.28
CA ILE A 103 -0.15 -7.89 14.51
C ILE A 103 -0.10 -6.57 13.76
N LYS A 104 -0.49 -6.54 12.48
CA LYS A 104 -0.53 -5.32 11.67
C LYS A 104 -1.46 -4.26 12.24
N VAL A 105 -2.68 -4.64 12.64
CA VAL A 105 -3.65 -3.70 13.22
C VAL A 105 -3.14 -3.09 14.52
N ARG A 106 -2.41 -3.88 15.33
CA ARG A 106 -1.81 -3.43 16.60
C ARG A 106 -0.63 -2.48 16.39
N VAL A 107 0.27 -2.79 15.45
CA VAL A 107 1.40 -1.89 15.13
C VAL A 107 0.88 -0.52 14.69
N ASN A 108 -0.22 -0.51 13.94
CA ASN A 108 -0.83 0.74 13.47
C ASN A 108 -1.76 1.40 14.51
N ASN A 109 -2.18 0.68 15.55
CA ASN A 109 -3.12 1.17 16.57
C ASN A 109 -2.78 0.61 17.96
N LEU A 110 -1.86 1.26 18.66
CA LEU A 110 -1.35 0.82 19.97
C LEU A 110 -2.42 0.78 21.08
N ASP A 111 -3.46 1.63 20.99
CA ASP A 111 -4.54 1.75 21.99
C ASP A 111 -5.74 0.81 21.74
N MET A 112 -5.64 -0.08 20.75
CA MET A 112 -6.70 -1.00 20.36
C MET A 112 -6.54 -2.36 21.04
N ASN A 113 -7.50 -2.71 21.89
CA ASN A 113 -7.62 -4.05 22.45
C ASN A 113 -8.28 -4.96 21.39
N THR A 114 -7.45 -5.64 20.59
CA THR A 114 -7.90 -6.43 19.44
C THR A 114 -8.62 -7.72 19.85
N GLY A 115 -8.35 -8.25 21.05
CA GLY A 115 -8.88 -9.54 21.49
C GLY A 115 -10.38 -9.63 21.74
N THR A 116 -11.11 -8.51 21.76
CA THR A 116 -12.58 -8.50 21.89
C THR A 116 -13.31 -8.52 20.55
N PHE A 117 -12.61 -8.32 19.44
CA PHE A 117 -13.22 -7.99 18.16
C PHE A 117 -12.87 -8.95 17.02
N PHE A 118 -11.86 -9.79 17.22
CA PHE A 118 -11.42 -10.80 16.28
C PHE A 118 -11.74 -12.22 16.82
N PRO A 119 -12.10 -13.20 15.97
CA PRO A 119 -12.43 -14.57 16.40
C PRO A 119 -11.29 -15.26 17.15
N LEU A 120 -11.48 -15.52 18.45
CA LEU A 120 -10.52 -16.19 19.34
C LEU A 120 -9.89 -17.43 18.68
N ALA A 121 -8.57 -17.40 18.50
CA ALA A 121 -7.84 -18.61 18.14
C ALA A 121 -7.87 -19.55 19.35
N ARG A 122 -8.43 -20.74 19.15
CA ARG A 122 -8.54 -21.79 20.17
C ARG A 122 -7.61 -22.92 19.84
N LEU A 123 -6.83 -23.34 20.83
CA LEU A 123 -5.99 -24.53 20.73
C LEU A 123 -6.47 -25.52 21.78
N ILE A 124 -6.84 -26.72 21.34
CA ILE A 124 -7.32 -27.79 22.22
C ILE A 124 -6.25 -28.86 22.28
N CYS A 125 -5.72 -29.11 23.47
CA CYS A 125 -4.81 -30.20 23.76
C CYS A 125 -5.59 -31.37 24.36
N ILE A 126 -5.65 -32.49 23.64
CA ILE A 126 -6.24 -33.72 24.15
C ILE A 126 -5.17 -34.46 24.96
N LEU A 127 -5.46 -34.74 26.22
CA LEU A 127 -4.60 -35.46 27.14
C LEU A 127 -4.82 -36.96 26.99
N SER A 128 -3.74 -37.71 26.77
CA SER A 128 -3.77 -39.16 26.90
C SER A 128 -3.75 -39.57 28.38
N LYS A 129 -4.49 -40.62 28.75
CA LYS A 129 -4.48 -41.17 30.12
C LYS A 129 -3.05 -41.48 30.58
N SER A 130 -2.62 -40.85 31.68
CA SER A 130 -1.31 -41.08 32.28
C SER A 130 -1.21 -42.51 32.83
N GLN A 131 -0.16 -43.24 32.45
CA GLN A 131 0.17 -44.56 33.03
C GLN A 131 0.84 -44.44 34.41
N ALA A 132 1.23 -43.24 34.84
CA ALA A 132 1.99 -43.02 36.07
C ALA A 132 1.14 -42.35 37.16
N LYS A 133 0.98 -43.04 38.30
CA LYS A 133 0.46 -42.49 39.56
C LYS A 133 1.47 -41.52 40.19
N ARG A 134 1.63 -40.32 39.62
CA ARG A 134 2.26 -39.21 40.35
C ARG A 134 1.15 -38.30 40.89
N PRO A 135 1.18 -37.90 42.17
CA PRO A 135 0.16 -37.05 42.73
C PRO A 135 0.28 -35.66 42.10
N GLY A 136 -0.61 -35.35 41.16
CA GLY A 136 -0.86 -33.97 40.73
C GLY A 136 -1.73 -33.25 41.77
N PRO A 137 -1.91 -31.92 41.63
CA PRO A 137 -2.79 -31.13 42.51
C PRO A 137 -4.26 -31.60 42.50
N PHE A 138 -4.67 -32.36 41.47
CA PHE A 138 -5.95 -33.04 41.40
C PHE A 138 -5.75 -34.51 41.01
N ALA A 139 -6.45 -35.44 41.68
CA ALA A 139 -6.30 -36.88 41.50
C ALA A 139 -7.01 -37.43 40.25
N SER A 140 -8.05 -36.75 39.79
CA SER A 140 -8.79 -37.06 38.58
C SER A 140 -9.43 -35.78 38.02
N SER A 141 -9.56 -35.72 36.70
CA SER A 141 -10.36 -34.72 35.98
C SER A 141 -11.45 -35.46 35.21
N THR A 142 -12.63 -34.85 35.10
CA THR A 142 -13.72 -35.36 34.23
C THR A 142 -13.52 -34.99 32.77
N HIS A 143 -12.59 -34.08 32.47
CA HIS A 143 -12.28 -33.60 31.13
C HIS A 143 -10.87 -34.05 30.74
N ASP A 144 -10.76 -34.67 29.55
CA ASP A 144 -9.51 -35.13 28.94
C ASP A 144 -8.90 -34.06 28.01
N GLU A 145 -9.38 -32.81 28.07
CA GLU A 145 -8.94 -31.72 27.19
C GLU A 145 -8.52 -30.47 27.97
N ILE A 146 -7.49 -29.80 27.46
CA ILE A 146 -7.08 -28.47 27.90
C ILE A 146 -7.25 -27.51 26.73
N GLN A 147 -8.08 -26.49 26.92
CA GLN A 147 -8.31 -25.45 25.92
C GLN A 147 -7.50 -24.18 26.25
N PHE A 148 -6.70 -23.72 25.30
CA PHE A 148 -6.02 -22.43 25.33
C PHE A 148 -6.73 -21.45 24.41
N GLU A 149 -7.07 -20.28 24.93
CA GLU A 149 -7.69 -19.19 24.15
C GLU A 149 -6.74 -18.01 24.02
N PHE A 150 -6.47 -17.60 22.78
CA PHE A 150 -5.57 -16.49 22.49
C PHE A 150 -6.37 -15.26 22.07
N ARG A 151 -6.33 -14.23 22.92
CA ARG A 151 -6.99 -12.93 22.69
C ARG A 151 -6.15 -12.01 21.82
N ASP A 152 -4.83 -11.97 22.04
CA ASP A 152 -3.96 -10.94 21.46
C ASP A 152 -2.98 -11.49 20.39
N GLY A 153 -3.36 -12.57 19.72
CA GLY A 153 -2.48 -13.29 18.80
C GLY A 153 -1.48 -14.21 19.52
N GLY A 154 -0.39 -14.58 18.85
CA GLY A 154 0.66 -15.44 19.43
C GLY A 154 0.35 -16.94 19.48
N CYS A 155 -0.82 -17.38 18.99
CA CYS A 155 -1.20 -18.80 18.97
C CYS A 155 -0.19 -19.67 18.19
N ASN A 156 0.31 -19.20 17.05
CA ASN A 156 1.25 -19.94 16.21
C ASN A 156 2.63 -20.07 16.86
N GLU A 157 3.10 -19.01 17.51
CA GLU A 157 4.38 -19.02 18.23
C GLU A 157 4.29 -19.92 19.47
N PHE A 158 3.20 -19.80 20.24
CA PHE A 158 2.93 -20.69 21.36
C PHE A 158 2.86 -22.15 20.91
N PHE A 159 2.11 -22.45 19.85
CA PHE A 159 2.01 -23.80 19.31
C PHE A 159 3.38 -24.34 18.90
N ARG A 160 4.18 -23.54 18.20
CA ARG A 160 5.55 -23.90 17.79
C ARG A 160 6.43 -24.21 19.00
N LEU A 161 6.43 -23.34 20.02
CA LEU A 161 7.23 -23.52 21.24
C LEU A 161 6.78 -24.74 22.05
N VAL A 162 5.48 -24.96 22.17
CA VAL A 162 4.91 -26.14 22.84
C VAL A 162 5.28 -27.41 22.10
N GLN A 163 5.19 -27.43 20.77
CA GLN A 163 5.62 -28.57 19.95
C GLN A 163 7.12 -28.83 20.08
N GLU A 164 7.94 -27.78 20.12
CA GLU A 164 9.39 -27.87 20.31
C GLU A 164 9.74 -28.44 21.70
N GLU A 165 9.07 -28.00 22.76
CA GLU A 165 9.28 -28.53 24.11
C GLU A 165 8.69 -29.94 24.30
N LEU A 166 7.58 -30.27 23.63
CA LEU A 166 7.05 -31.65 23.53
C LEU A 166 8.02 -32.59 22.84
N ALA A 167 8.73 -32.12 21.81
CA ALA A 167 9.79 -32.90 21.17
C ALA A 167 11.00 -33.10 22.09
N LYS A 168 11.38 -32.06 22.85
CA LYS A 168 12.51 -32.12 23.80
C LYS A 168 12.23 -32.95 25.06
N LYS A 169 10.95 -33.17 25.41
CA LYS A 169 10.50 -33.91 26.61
C LYS A 169 11.33 -33.59 27.86
N ARG A 170 11.61 -32.31 28.12
CA ARG A 170 12.53 -31.90 29.21
C ARG A 170 12.09 -32.42 30.59
N TRP A 171 10.79 -32.62 30.79
CA TRP A 171 10.22 -33.21 32.00
C TRP A 171 10.50 -34.71 32.18
N SER A 172 10.96 -35.40 31.13
CA SER A 172 11.38 -36.81 31.17
C SER A 172 12.86 -36.96 31.53
N VAL A 173 13.66 -35.91 31.40
CA VAL A 173 15.06 -35.90 31.82
C VAL A 173 15.07 -35.71 33.33
N GLN A 174 15.12 -36.81 34.07
CA GLN A 174 15.43 -36.78 35.50
C GLN A 174 16.78 -36.07 35.67
N PRO A 175 16.90 -35.00 36.49
CA PRO A 175 18.20 -34.48 36.82
C PRO A 175 18.96 -35.59 37.57
N ALA A 176 20.10 -36.02 37.01
CA ALA A 176 21.03 -36.86 37.72
C ALA A 176 21.38 -36.14 39.03
N LYS A 177 21.09 -36.78 40.17
CA LYS A 177 21.43 -36.27 41.50
C LYS A 177 22.95 -36.11 41.60
N PRO A 178 23.49 -34.91 41.85
CA PRO A 178 24.87 -34.80 42.30
C PRO A 178 24.92 -35.14 43.79
N THR A 179 25.61 -36.22 44.11
CA THR A 179 26.14 -36.54 45.44
C THR A 179 27.25 -35.56 45.79
N THR A 180 27.02 -34.60 46.69
CA THR A 180 27.98 -34.26 47.75
C THR A 180 27.38 -33.36 48.83
N THR A 181 27.97 -33.50 50.01
CA THR A 181 27.65 -33.09 51.37
C THR A 181 27.74 -31.58 51.67
N MET A 182 26.84 -31.15 52.56
CA MET A 182 26.95 -30.09 53.58
C MET A 182 27.25 -28.64 53.13
N SER A 183 26.27 -27.75 53.29
CA SER A 183 26.22 -26.81 54.43
C SER A 183 24.96 -25.95 54.34
N ALA A 184 24.33 -25.78 55.49
CA ALA A 184 23.16 -24.94 55.68
C ALA A 184 23.58 -23.46 55.64
N ALA A 185 22.90 -22.68 54.80
CA ALA A 185 22.78 -21.23 54.98
C ALA A 185 21.38 -20.80 54.53
N MET A 186 20.64 -20.27 55.50
CA MET A 186 19.31 -19.69 55.39
C MET A 186 19.30 -18.40 54.56
N SER A 187 18.09 -18.03 54.13
CA SER A 187 17.67 -16.76 53.50
C SER A 187 18.16 -16.61 52.05
N ASP A 188 17.33 -16.30 51.06
CA ASP A 188 16.13 -15.48 51.07
C ASP A 188 15.27 -15.85 49.83
N ARG A 189 14.12 -16.50 50.04
CA ARG A 189 13.05 -16.57 49.02
C ARG A 189 12.18 -15.34 49.20
N SER A 190 12.75 -14.17 48.93
CA SER A 190 11.96 -12.96 48.78
C SER A 190 11.22 -13.07 47.45
N HIS A 191 9.90 -13.11 47.56
CA HIS A 191 8.94 -13.03 46.48
C HIS A 191 9.29 -11.88 45.52
N ARG A 192 9.85 -12.19 44.35
CA ARG A 192 9.97 -11.26 43.21
C ARG A 192 8.61 -11.05 42.54
N THR A 193 7.64 -10.56 43.29
CA THR A 193 6.28 -10.25 42.80
C THR A 193 5.96 -8.81 43.21
N GLY A 194 6.24 -7.86 42.31
CA GLY A 194 5.99 -6.43 42.51
C GLY A 194 6.44 -5.60 41.31
N ILE A 195 5.94 -4.36 41.21
CA ILE A 195 6.14 -3.39 40.10
C ILE A 195 7.62 -3.28 39.69
N SER A 196 8.55 -3.38 40.64
CA SER A 196 10.00 -3.34 40.39
C SER A 196 10.53 -4.54 39.57
N GLY A 197 9.88 -5.71 39.61
CA GLY A 197 10.24 -6.85 38.76
C GLY A 197 9.83 -6.65 37.29
N ILE A 198 8.70 -5.98 37.06
CA ILE A 198 8.23 -5.60 35.71
C ILE A 198 9.11 -4.48 35.15
N GLU A 199 9.46 -3.48 35.96
CA GLU A 199 10.38 -2.40 35.59
C GLU A 199 11.75 -2.95 35.19
N ASN A 200 12.32 -3.85 35.99
CA ASN A 200 13.59 -4.51 35.67
C ASN A 200 13.49 -5.39 34.42
N HIS A 201 12.36 -6.06 34.18
CA HIS A 201 12.14 -6.84 32.96
C HIS A 201 12.01 -5.96 31.72
N LEU A 202 11.27 -4.86 31.81
CA LEU A 202 11.11 -3.88 30.73
C LEU A 202 12.44 -3.22 30.40
N GLN A 203 13.22 -2.82 31.42
CA GLN A 203 14.53 -2.21 31.23
C GLN A 203 15.55 -3.22 30.67
N HIS A 204 15.46 -4.48 31.06
CA HIS A 204 16.27 -5.54 30.46
C HIS A 204 15.89 -5.77 28.98
N GLN A 205 14.59 -5.80 28.64
CA GLN A 205 14.15 -5.90 27.24
C GLN A 205 14.62 -4.69 26.40
N LEU A 206 14.50 -3.48 26.95
CA LEU A 206 15.01 -2.27 26.29
C LEU A 206 16.51 -2.35 26.07
N ASN A 207 17.29 -2.80 27.07
CA ASN A 207 18.74 -2.95 26.94
C ASN A 207 19.11 -4.01 25.89
N VAL A 208 18.41 -5.15 25.84
CA VAL A 208 18.63 -6.18 24.82
C VAL A 208 18.30 -5.66 23.42
N GLN A 209 17.19 -4.92 23.26
CA GLN A 209 16.87 -4.27 21.99
C GLN A 209 17.93 -3.22 21.62
N HIS A 210 18.39 -2.39 22.56
CA HIS A 210 19.43 -1.40 22.33
C HIS A 210 20.77 -2.04 21.94
N GLN A 211 21.09 -3.19 22.52
CA GLN A 211 22.30 -3.93 22.20
C GLN A 211 22.21 -4.59 20.81
N SER A 212 21.04 -5.12 20.44
CA SER A 212 20.78 -5.63 19.09
C SER A 212 20.83 -4.52 18.04
N ILE A 213 20.24 -3.35 18.33
CA ILE A 213 20.25 -2.17 17.47
C ILE A 213 21.67 -1.61 17.31
N SER A 214 22.43 -1.47 18.41
CA SER A 214 23.81 -0.98 18.36
C SER A 214 24.76 -1.96 17.65
N GLY A 215 24.54 -3.27 17.79
CA GLY A 215 25.20 -4.30 16.97
C GLY A 215 24.92 -4.11 15.49
N ALA A 216 23.64 -3.96 15.11
CA ALA A 216 23.24 -3.73 13.72
C ALA A 216 23.83 -2.42 13.14
N PHE A 217 23.88 -1.33 13.91
CA PHE A 217 24.52 -0.08 13.45
C PHE A 217 26.03 -0.21 13.30
N ARG A 218 26.70 -1.00 14.16
CA ARG A 218 28.13 -1.27 14.03
C ARG A 218 28.41 -2.09 12.77
N ASP A 219 27.56 -3.07 12.46
CA ASP A 219 27.67 -3.88 11.25
C ASP A 219 27.37 -3.05 9.99
N LEU A 220 26.38 -2.16 10.03
CA LEU A 220 26.13 -1.20 8.95
C LEU A 220 27.32 -0.26 8.74
N ASN A 221 27.95 0.25 9.80
CA ASN A 221 29.13 1.10 9.68
C ASN A 221 30.31 0.35 9.06
N ASN A 222 30.54 -0.91 9.47
CA ASN A 222 31.57 -1.74 8.86
C ASN A 222 31.27 -1.99 7.37
N LEU A 223 30.02 -2.27 7.03
CA LEU A 223 29.58 -2.46 5.65
C LEU A 223 29.72 -1.18 4.82
N MET A 224 29.36 -0.02 5.38
CA MET A 224 29.56 1.29 4.75
C MET A 224 31.04 1.59 4.53
N GLN A 225 31.93 1.21 5.45
CA GLN A 225 33.37 1.40 5.30
C GLN A 225 33.94 0.52 4.17
N GLN A 226 33.55 -0.76 4.12
CA GLN A 226 33.93 -1.65 3.01
C GLN A 226 33.37 -1.18 1.66
N ALA A 227 32.12 -0.71 1.64
CA ALA A 227 31.51 -0.15 0.45
C ALA A 227 32.23 1.13 -0.01
N LYS A 228 32.66 1.99 0.93
CA LYS A 228 33.43 3.21 0.61
C LYS A 228 34.75 2.89 -0.07
N ASP A 229 35.46 1.87 0.39
CA ASP A 229 36.72 1.43 -0.24
C ASP A 229 36.46 0.88 -1.65
N MET A 230 35.43 0.05 -1.83
CA MET A 230 35.01 -0.43 -3.15
C MET A 230 34.61 0.71 -4.10
N VAL A 231 33.90 1.73 -3.61
CA VAL A 231 33.51 2.92 -4.39
C VAL A 231 34.74 3.74 -4.80
N ASN A 232 35.69 3.94 -3.90
CA ASN A 232 36.92 4.68 -4.18
C ASN A 232 37.80 3.97 -5.22
N ILE A 233 37.93 2.65 -5.11
CA ILE A 233 38.62 1.83 -6.11
C ILE A 233 37.92 1.95 -7.47
N SER A 234 36.59 1.81 -7.47
CA SER A 234 35.77 1.94 -8.68
C SER A 234 35.92 3.30 -9.37
N LYS A 235 35.95 4.40 -8.62
CA LYS A 235 36.23 5.76 -9.13
C LYS A 235 37.64 5.89 -9.71
N THR A 236 38.64 5.33 -9.03
CA THR A 236 40.04 5.36 -9.50
C THR A 236 40.21 4.59 -10.80
N ILE A 237 39.54 3.44 -10.92
CA ILE A 237 39.54 2.63 -12.15
C ILE A 237 38.79 3.37 -13.26
N ALA A 238 37.63 3.97 -12.98
CA ALA A 238 36.88 4.76 -13.95
C ALA A 238 37.72 5.91 -14.55
N ASN A 239 38.46 6.63 -13.69
CA ASN A 239 39.36 7.70 -14.13
C ASN A 239 40.52 7.18 -14.99
N LYS A 240 41.15 6.06 -14.60
CA LYS A 240 42.22 5.42 -15.41
C LYS A 240 41.73 4.91 -16.77
N ILE A 241 40.50 4.39 -16.84
CA ILE A 241 39.85 3.97 -18.09
C ILE A 241 39.57 5.20 -18.98
N GLN A 242 39.20 6.33 -18.38
CA GLN A 242 38.99 7.58 -19.11
C GLN A 242 40.29 8.15 -19.69
N GLU A 243 41.41 8.05 -18.96
CA GLU A 243 42.73 8.46 -19.44
C GLU A 243 43.27 7.58 -20.56
N LYS A 244 42.93 6.27 -20.56
CA LYS A 244 43.39 5.28 -21.56
C LYS A 244 42.35 4.93 -22.63
N ARG A 245 41.43 5.85 -22.93
CA ARG A 245 40.25 5.62 -23.80
C ARG A 245 40.57 5.09 -25.21
N SER A 246 41.82 5.22 -25.68
CA SER A 246 42.29 4.79 -27.00
C SER A 246 42.83 3.35 -27.07
N ASP A 247 43.09 2.69 -25.93
CA ASP A 247 43.82 1.40 -25.88
C ASP A 247 42.97 0.22 -25.38
N LEU A 248 41.70 0.44 -25.03
CA LEU A 248 40.82 -0.58 -24.43
C LEU A 248 39.83 -1.14 -25.43
N THR A 249 39.61 -2.46 -25.36
CA THR A 249 38.55 -3.12 -26.13
C THR A 249 37.17 -2.71 -25.60
N SER A 250 36.22 -2.55 -26.53
CA SER A 250 34.85 -2.12 -26.20
C SER A 250 34.18 -3.04 -25.17
N ASP A 251 34.50 -4.34 -25.15
CA ASP A 251 33.84 -5.34 -24.28
C ASP A 251 34.23 -5.21 -22.80
N GLU A 252 35.51 -5.02 -22.49
CA GLU A 252 35.98 -4.84 -21.10
C GLU A 252 35.37 -3.58 -20.48
N THR A 253 35.26 -2.52 -21.29
CA THR A 253 34.65 -1.27 -20.85
C THR A 253 33.13 -1.39 -20.67
N ILE A 254 32.45 -2.34 -21.33
CA ILE A 254 31.03 -2.61 -21.13
C ILE A 254 30.80 -3.37 -19.81
N ARG A 255 31.56 -4.44 -19.55
CA ARG A 255 31.44 -5.23 -18.31
C ARG A 255 31.77 -4.43 -17.06
N PHE A 256 32.79 -3.57 -17.13
CA PHE A 256 33.13 -2.72 -16.01
C PHE A 256 32.01 -1.71 -15.69
N ARG A 257 31.33 -1.19 -16.72
CA ARG A 257 30.20 -0.26 -16.53
C ARG A 257 28.93 -0.95 -16.02
N SER A 258 28.64 -2.18 -16.42
CA SER A 258 27.53 -2.94 -15.82
C SER A 258 27.77 -3.17 -14.33
N TYR A 259 29.02 -3.40 -13.93
CA TYR A 259 29.39 -3.52 -12.51
C TYR A 259 29.16 -2.22 -11.73
N LEU A 260 29.53 -1.05 -12.30
CA LEU A 260 29.26 0.26 -11.67
C LEU A 260 27.76 0.54 -11.49
N LEU A 261 26.95 0.19 -12.49
CA LEU A 261 25.50 0.35 -12.44
C LEU A 261 24.88 -0.55 -11.36
N SER A 262 25.32 -1.82 -11.26
CA SER A 262 24.89 -2.74 -10.20
C SER A 262 25.28 -2.28 -8.80
N LEU A 263 26.35 -1.50 -8.66
CA LEU A 263 26.78 -0.89 -7.41
C LEU A 263 26.05 0.42 -7.07
N GLY A 264 25.23 0.97 -7.98
CA GLY A 264 24.54 2.24 -7.79
C GLY A 264 25.47 3.45 -7.73
N ILE A 265 26.65 3.36 -8.35
CA ILE A 265 27.61 4.47 -8.41
C ILE A 265 27.30 5.29 -9.66
N ASP A 266 26.88 6.55 -9.47
CA ASP A 266 26.73 7.51 -10.56
C ASP A 266 28.06 7.65 -11.31
N ASN A 267 28.05 7.24 -12.57
CA ASN A 267 29.24 7.19 -13.39
C ASN A 267 29.57 8.60 -13.91
N PRO A 268 30.77 9.17 -13.66
CA PRO A 268 31.17 10.48 -14.21
C PRO A 268 31.54 10.43 -15.70
N VAL A 269 31.59 9.24 -16.31
CA VAL A 269 32.04 9.05 -17.69
C VAL A 269 30.85 9.16 -18.66
N THR A 270 30.50 10.42 -18.96
CA THR A 270 29.74 10.91 -20.12
C THR A 270 28.59 10.01 -20.63
N LYS A 271 27.39 10.27 -20.10
CA LYS A 271 26.06 10.39 -20.73
C LYS A 271 25.58 9.53 -21.92
N GLU A 272 26.41 8.87 -22.74
CA GLU A 272 25.94 8.52 -24.09
C GLU A 272 26.18 7.09 -24.59
N SER A 273 27.00 6.23 -23.96
CA SER A 273 27.49 5.04 -24.72
C SER A 273 27.33 3.66 -24.08
N ALA A 274 26.94 3.50 -22.81
CA ALA A 274 26.89 2.17 -22.17
C ALA A 274 25.70 1.91 -21.24
N GLY A 275 25.07 2.93 -20.65
CA GLY A 275 23.67 2.81 -20.20
C GLY A 275 22.74 2.49 -21.38
N SER A 276 23.18 2.77 -22.61
CA SER A 276 22.39 2.59 -23.81
C SER A 276 21.95 1.15 -24.04
N GLN A 277 22.74 0.09 -23.81
CA GLN A 277 22.25 -1.27 -24.11
C GLN A 277 21.17 -1.76 -23.16
N TYR A 278 21.31 -1.48 -21.85
CA TYR A 278 20.26 -1.76 -20.87
C TYR A 278 19.01 -0.94 -21.21
N HIS A 279 19.14 0.37 -21.38
CA HIS A 279 18.01 1.26 -21.70
C HIS A 279 17.40 0.98 -23.07
N VAL A 280 18.16 0.51 -24.06
CA VAL A 280 17.69 0.08 -25.39
C VAL A 280 16.88 -1.21 -25.29
N SER A 281 17.33 -2.16 -24.46
CA SER A 281 16.58 -3.39 -24.22
C SER A 281 15.30 -3.09 -23.45
N LEU A 282 15.39 -2.25 -22.43
CA LEU A 282 14.27 -1.74 -21.65
C LEU A 282 13.28 -0.96 -22.53
N ALA A 283 13.76 -0.16 -23.49
CA ALA A 283 12.91 0.60 -24.41
C ALA A 283 12.04 -0.33 -25.27
N ARG A 284 12.61 -1.41 -25.81
CA ARG A 284 11.85 -2.42 -26.58
C ARG A 284 10.79 -3.10 -25.72
N GLU A 285 11.17 -3.48 -24.51
CA GLU A 285 10.25 -4.14 -23.58
C GLU A 285 9.09 -3.20 -23.19
N VAL A 286 9.40 -1.97 -22.78
CA VAL A 286 8.40 -0.96 -22.40
C VAL A 286 7.48 -0.64 -23.57
N ALA A 287 8.03 -0.47 -24.77
CA ALA A 287 7.21 -0.23 -25.97
C ALA A 287 6.23 -1.39 -26.22
N SER A 288 6.70 -2.64 -26.12
CA SER A 288 5.84 -3.82 -26.31
C SER A 288 4.72 -3.92 -25.27
N LEU A 289 5.00 -3.53 -24.02
CA LEU A 289 4.03 -3.56 -22.93
C LEU A 289 2.99 -2.44 -23.05
N LEU A 290 3.43 -1.24 -23.46
CA LEU A 290 2.57 -0.06 -23.57
C LEU A 290 1.76 -0.05 -24.86
N GLU A 291 2.21 -0.68 -25.95
CA GLU A 291 1.57 -0.62 -27.26
C GLU A 291 0.07 -0.96 -27.20
N LYS A 292 -0.29 -2.09 -26.55
CA LYS A 292 -1.69 -2.48 -26.39
C LYS A 292 -2.47 -1.47 -25.55
N SER A 293 -1.89 -1.07 -24.43
CA SER A 293 -2.54 -0.12 -23.50
C SER A 293 -2.77 1.24 -24.13
N LEU A 294 -1.86 1.70 -24.99
CA LEU A 294 -1.96 2.97 -25.73
C LEU A 294 -3.04 2.87 -26.81
N LYS A 295 -3.13 1.76 -27.55
CA LYS A 295 -4.22 1.53 -28.51
C LYS A 295 -5.59 1.58 -27.82
N ASP A 296 -5.69 1.04 -26.60
CA ASP A 296 -6.92 1.06 -25.81
C ASP A 296 -7.26 2.44 -25.21
N THR A 297 -6.29 3.36 -25.10
CA THR A 297 -6.42 4.68 -24.43
C THR A 297 -6.25 5.86 -25.40
N ASN A 298 -6.77 5.71 -26.62
CA ASN A 298 -6.78 6.76 -27.65
C ASN A 298 -5.37 7.27 -28.02
N GLY A 299 -4.36 6.41 -27.91
CA GLY A 299 -3.03 6.61 -28.46
C GLY A 299 -2.06 7.45 -27.61
N ILE A 300 -2.44 7.90 -26.41
CA ILE A 300 -1.59 8.75 -25.56
C ILE A 300 -1.68 8.39 -24.07
N MET A 301 -0.56 8.46 -23.35
CA MET A 301 -0.49 8.18 -21.91
C MET A 301 0.60 9.02 -21.24
N THR A 302 0.35 9.56 -20.06
CA THR A 302 1.39 10.31 -19.33
C THR A 302 2.52 9.39 -18.89
N LEU A 303 3.75 9.93 -18.79
CA LEU A 303 4.91 9.17 -18.31
C LEU A 303 4.66 8.58 -16.91
N SER A 304 3.99 9.34 -16.04
CA SER A 304 3.60 8.90 -14.69
C SER A 304 2.61 7.73 -14.69
N ASP A 305 1.59 7.78 -15.56
CA ASP A 305 0.62 6.69 -15.65
C ASP A 305 1.26 5.43 -16.23
N ALA A 306 2.11 5.60 -17.26
CA ALA A 306 2.87 4.52 -17.85
C ALA A 306 3.81 3.88 -16.81
N PHE A 307 4.56 4.68 -16.04
CA PHE A 307 5.42 4.19 -14.97
C PHE A 307 4.66 3.31 -13.97
N CYS A 308 3.51 3.79 -13.49
CA CYS A 308 2.66 3.04 -12.57
C CYS A 308 2.13 1.75 -13.21
N ARG A 309 1.69 1.78 -14.47
CA ARG A 309 1.18 0.60 -15.18
C ARG A 309 2.26 -0.46 -15.40
N ILE A 310 3.45 -0.05 -15.84
CA ILE A 310 4.57 -0.96 -16.10
C ILE A 310 5.00 -1.65 -14.79
N ASN A 311 5.24 -0.88 -13.74
CA ASN A 311 5.68 -1.43 -12.45
C ASN A 311 4.60 -2.30 -11.80
N ARG A 312 3.32 -1.97 -11.98
CA ARG A 312 2.21 -2.81 -11.54
C ARG A 312 2.10 -4.11 -12.34
N ALA A 313 2.43 -4.10 -13.63
CA ALA A 313 2.43 -5.29 -14.48
C ALA A 313 3.63 -6.21 -14.18
N ARG A 314 4.79 -5.64 -13.84
CA ARG A 314 6.00 -6.39 -13.47
C ARG A 314 5.89 -7.10 -12.13
N GLY A 315 5.36 -6.44 -11.09
CA GLY A 315 5.17 -7.00 -9.74
C GLY A 315 6.45 -7.15 -8.93
N TYR A 316 7.50 -7.75 -9.50
CA TYR A 316 8.87 -7.80 -8.98
C TYR A 316 9.83 -7.15 -9.99
N GLU A 317 11.06 -6.78 -9.58
CA GLU A 317 12.04 -6.07 -10.43
C GLU A 317 11.52 -4.75 -11.02
N LEU A 318 11.15 -3.84 -10.11
CA LEU A 318 10.63 -2.53 -10.43
C LEU A 318 11.68 -1.68 -11.17
N ILE A 319 11.22 -0.91 -12.15
CA ILE A 319 12.03 0.08 -12.87
C ILE A 319 12.00 1.40 -12.09
N SER A 320 13.15 2.09 -12.04
CA SER A 320 13.22 3.43 -11.46
C SER A 320 12.63 4.49 -12.42
N PRO A 321 12.14 5.64 -11.92
CA PRO A 321 11.64 6.70 -12.79
C PRO A 321 12.68 7.20 -13.81
N GLU A 322 13.96 7.22 -13.41
CA GLU A 322 15.07 7.67 -14.25
C GLU A 322 15.37 6.66 -15.35
N ASP A 323 15.38 5.36 -15.04
CA ASP A 323 15.62 4.30 -16.03
C ASP A 323 14.54 4.27 -17.10
N LEU A 324 13.28 4.46 -16.69
CA LEU A 324 12.17 4.54 -17.64
C LEU A 324 12.31 5.74 -18.57
N LEU A 325 12.72 6.89 -18.04
CA LEU A 325 12.94 8.10 -18.83
C LEU A 325 14.12 7.92 -19.80
N ASN A 326 15.24 7.36 -19.34
CA ASN A 326 16.42 7.10 -20.17
C ASN A 326 16.11 6.08 -21.28
N ALA A 327 15.30 5.05 -20.99
CA ALA A 327 14.81 4.13 -22.01
C ALA A 327 13.86 4.80 -23.01
N ALA A 328 12.98 5.68 -22.55
CA ALA A 328 12.02 6.39 -23.40
C ALA A 328 12.69 7.25 -24.48
N VAL A 329 13.85 7.86 -24.19
CA VAL A 329 14.62 8.66 -25.16
C VAL A 329 15.13 7.82 -26.34
N HIS A 330 15.45 6.54 -26.11
CA HIS A 330 15.93 5.66 -27.18
C HIS A 330 14.82 5.12 -28.09
N MET A 331 13.54 5.30 -27.74
CA MET A 331 12.43 4.71 -28.50
C MET A 331 12.31 5.29 -29.91
N GLU A 332 12.57 6.59 -30.09
CA GLU A 332 12.56 7.24 -31.41
C GLU A 332 13.73 6.76 -32.29
N GLN A 333 14.93 6.64 -31.70
CA GLN A 333 16.12 6.13 -32.40
C GLN A 333 15.95 4.68 -32.88
N LEU A 334 15.18 3.88 -32.15
CA LEU A 334 14.91 2.48 -32.46
C LEU A 334 13.70 2.28 -33.39
N ASN A 335 13.04 3.36 -33.83
CA ASN A 335 11.82 3.33 -34.65
C ASN A 335 10.73 2.42 -34.05
N LEU A 336 10.51 2.52 -32.74
CA LEU A 336 9.48 1.75 -32.05
C LEU A 336 8.07 2.34 -32.30
N PRO A 337 6.99 1.55 -32.15
CA PRO A 337 5.61 2.03 -32.35
C PRO A 337 5.14 3.02 -31.29
N VAL A 338 5.93 3.24 -30.24
CA VAL A 338 5.68 4.17 -29.13
C VAL A 338 6.85 5.13 -29.07
N ARG A 339 6.58 6.42 -28.93
CA ARG A 339 7.60 7.46 -28.76
C ARG A 339 7.34 8.34 -27.54
N LEU A 340 8.40 8.93 -27.01
CA LEU A 340 8.32 9.93 -25.96
C LEU A 340 8.04 11.30 -26.56
N ARG A 341 6.99 11.96 -26.10
CA ARG A 341 6.66 13.35 -26.45
C ARG A 341 6.71 14.23 -25.20
N VAL A 342 7.11 15.48 -25.41
CA VAL A 342 7.01 16.56 -24.43
C VAL A 342 5.90 17.50 -24.88
N LEU A 343 4.89 17.70 -24.06
CA LEU A 343 3.78 18.62 -24.29
C LEU A 343 4.22 20.06 -24.02
N SER A 344 3.42 21.04 -24.45
CA SER A 344 3.69 22.48 -24.29
C SER A 344 3.96 22.90 -22.85
N SER A 345 3.29 22.29 -21.87
CA SER A 345 3.55 22.54 -20.44
C SER A 345 4.80 21.88 -19.88
N GLY A 346 5.56 21.12 -20.68
CA GLY A 346 6.73 20.35 -20.24
C GLY A 346 6.39 18.96 -19.70
N ILE A 347 5.11 18.57 -19.71
CA ILE A 347 4.66 17.23 -19.32
C ILE A 347 5.14 16.21 -20.35
N LYS A 348 5.71 15.10 -19.88
CA LYS A 348 6.17 14.00 -20.71
C LYS A 348 5.08 12.94 -20.84
N SER A 349 4.84 12.48 -22.06
CA SER A 349 3.84 11.46 -22.39
C SER A 349 4.38 10.50 -23.44
N PHE A 350 3.92 9.25 -23.39
CA PHE A 350 4.07 8.30 -24.48
C PHE A 350 2.92 8.43 -25.46
N GLU A 351 3.23 8.38 -26.74
CA GLU A 351 2.23 8.36 -27.81
C GLU A 351 2.59 7.33 -28.87
N LEU A 352 1.58 6.87 -29.62
CA LEU A 352 1.81 6.00 -30.77
C LEU A 352 2.44 6.78 -31.93
N THR A 353 3.37 6.16 -32.65
CA THR A 353 4.06 6.81 -33.79
C THR A 353 3.12 7.16 -34.94
N ASN A 354 1.98 6.47 -35.05
CA ASN A 354 0.93 6.73 -36.06
C ASN A 354 0.03 7.93 -35.72
N HIS A 355 0.24 8.57 -34.56
CA HIS A 355 -0.58 9.68 -34.09
C HIS A 355 -0.15 10.98 -34.79
N ASN A 356 -1.09 11.63 -35.49
CA ASN A 356 -0.85 12.89 -36.20
C ASN A 356 -1.54 14.03 -35.47
N GLU A 357 -0.74 14.97 -34.97
CA GLU A 357 -1.19 16.14 -34.23
C GLU A 357 -2.24 16.96 -34.98
N GLU A 358 -2.08 17.15 -36.30
CA GLU A 358 -3.06 17.92 -37.08
C GLU A 358 -4.44 17.24 -37.13
N ASN A 359 -4.47 15.91 -37.16
CA ASN A 359 -5.72 15.16 -37.18
C ASN A 359 -6.39 15.23 -35.81
N ASP A 360 -5.61 15.17 -34.73
CA ASP A 360 -6.16 15.30 -33.37
C ASP A 360 -6.76 16.68 -33.14
N LEU A 361 -6.09 17.73 -33.61
CA LEU A 361 -6.59 19.10 -33.50
C LEU A 361 -7.90 19.28 -34.26
N LYS A 362 -8.01 18.72 -35.47
CA LYS A 362 -9.26 18.73 -36.25
C LYS A 362 -10.37 17.95 -35.54
N GLU A 363 -10.07 16.77 -35.01
CA GLU A 363 -11.05 15.95 -34.28
C GLU A 363 -11.56 16.71 -33.05
N ILE A 364 -10.68 17.32 -32.27
CA ILE A 364 -11.04 18.09 -31.08
C ILE A 364 -11.87 19.32 -31.44
N THR A 365 -11.49 20.03 -32.50
CA THR A 365 -12.27 21.19 -32.98
C THR A 365 -13.69 20.76 -33.36
N ASN A 366 -13.84 19.65 -34.10
CA ASN A 366 -15.15 19.10 -34.46
C ASN A 366 -15.98 18.70 -33.22
N GLN A 367 -15.34 18.15 -32.18
CA GLN A 367 -16.01 17.79 -30.92
C GLN A 367 -16.49 19.05 -30.18
N VAL A 368 -15.66 20.10 -30.14
CA VAL A 368 -16.01 21.38 -29.49
C VAL A 368 -17.13 22.10 -30.26
N GLU A 369 -17.08 22.09 -31.59
CA GLU A 369 -18.15 22.63 -32.45
C GLU A 369 -19.47 21.90 -32.24
N SER A 370 -19.45 20.56 -32.22
CA SER A 370 -20.64 19.73 -31.99
C SER A 370 -21.26 19.99 -30.62
N ALA A 371 -20.44 20.23 -29.60
CA ALA A 371 -20.88 20.53 -28.24
C ALA A 371 -21.13 22.02 -27.97
N LYS A 372 -20.89 22.90 -28.96
CA LYS A 372 -20.84 24.39 -28.87
C LYS A 372 -19.73 24.95 -27.97
N SER A 373 -19.42 24.27 -26.87
CA SER A 373 -18.39 24.63 -25.91
C SER A 373 -17.94 23.40 -25.13
N MET A 374 -16.68 23.35 -24.70
CA MET A 374 -16.19 22.22 -23.93
C MET A 374 -15.17 22.64 -22.87
N SER A 375 -15.26 22.04 -21.67
CA SER A 375 -14.17 22.10 -20.67
C SER A 375 -13.22 20.92 -20.82
N ALA A 376 -12.02 21.02 -20.23
CA ALA A 376 -11.04 19.93 -20.24
C ALA A 376 -11.59 18.62 -19.65
N ASP A 377 -12.39 18.70 -18.58
CA ASP A 377 -13.01 17.53 -17.95
C ASP A 377 -14.05 16.86 -18.85
N GLN A 378 -14.81 17.65 -19.60
CA GLN A 378 -15.81 17.13 -20.54
C GLN A 378 -15.13 16.40 -21.69
N LEU A 379 -14.09 17.00 -22.27
CA LEU A 379 -13.30 16.38 -23.34
C LEU A 379 -12.64 15.09 -22.86
N ALA A 380 -12.05 15.12 -21.66
CA ALA A 380 -11.41 13.95 -21.06
C ALA A 380 -12.37 12.76 -20.90
N ASN A 381 -13.58 13.02 -20.40
CA ASN A 381 -14.60 11.98 -20.24
C ASN A 381 -15.13 11.47 -21.59
N LEU A 382 -15.22 12.33 -22.60
CA LEU A 382 -15.71 11.97 -23.92
C LEU A 382 -14.74 11.06 -24.68
N ILE A 383 -13.45 11.41 -24.66
CA ILE A 383 -12.39 10.72 -25.43
C ILE A 383 -11.75 9.59 -24.60
N GLY A 384 -11.85 9.64 -23.27
CA GLY A 384 -11.24 8.64 -22.38
C GLY A 384 -9.74 8.87 -22.15
N ILE A 385 -9.31 10.14 -22.14
CA ILE A 385 -7.91 10.54 -21.88
C ILE A 385 -7.78 11.26 -20.53
N PRO A 386 -6.57 11.33 -19.95
CA PRO A 386 -6.36 12.11 -18.72
C PRO A 386 -6.72 13.58 -18.91
N VAL A 387 -7.34 14.19 -17.89
CA VAL A 387 -7.78 15.61 -17.92
C VAL A 387 -6.65 16.55 -18.28
N ILE A 388 -5.44 16.26 -17.80
CA ILE A 388 -4.27 17.07 -18.09
C ILE A 388 -3.89 17.04 -19.58
N VAL A 389 -4.00 15.89 -20.23
CA VAL A 389 -3.75 15.74 -21.67
C VAL A 389 -4.88 16.41 -22.47
N ALA A 390 -6.13 16.26 -22.04
CA ALA A 390 -7.27 16.93 -22.66
C ALA A 390 -7.11 18.46 -22.64
N ARG A 391 -6.66 19.00 -21.49
CA ARG A 391 -6.37 20.43 -21.34
C ARG A 391 -5.27 20.89 -22.29
N GLU A 392 -4.16 20.17 -22.36
CA GLU A 392 -3.05 20.50 -23.27
C GLU A 392 -3.51 20.51 -24.73
N ARG A 393 -4.33 19.54 -25.14
CA ARG A 393 -4.83 19.51 -26.52
C ARG A 393 -5.78 20.67 -26.84
N LEU A 394 -6.62 21.09 -25.90
CA LEU A 394 -7.48 22.28 -26.05
C LEU A 394 -6.65 23.56 -26.15
N ILE A 395 -5.61 23.69 -25.32
CA ILE A 395 -4.67 24.81 -25.39
C ILE A 395 -3.90 24.78 -26.72
N ALA A 396 -3.49 23.60 -27.21
CA ALA A 396 -2.83 23.47 -28.50
C ALA A 396 -3.74 23.91 -29.66
N ALA A 397 -5.03 23.54 -29.63
CA ALA A 397 -6.01 24.00 -30.62
C ALA A 397 -6.23 25.52 -30.55
N GLU A 398 -6.22 26.09 -29.35
CA GLU A 398 -6.27 27.53 -29.14
C GLU A 398 -5.03 28.26 -29.67
N THR A 399 -3.82 27.74 -29.41
CA THR A 399 -2.58 28.33 -29.93
C THR A 399 -2.49 28.31 -31.44
N ASN A 400 -3.19 27.37 -32.09
CA ASN A 400 -3.34 27.30 -33.54
C ASN A 400 -4.51 28.16 -34.08
N GLY A 401 -5.19 28.92 -33.22
CA GLY A 401 -6.29 29.81 -33.59
C GLY A 401 -7.60 29.09 -33.95
N LEU A 402 -7.72 27.79 -33.67
CA LEU A 402 -8.92 27.00 -33.97
C LEU A 402 -10.02 27.21 -32.91
N LEU A 403 -9.60 27.38 -31.66
CA LEU A 403 -10.49 27.59 -30.51
C LEU A 403 -10.17 28.91 -29.81
N CYS A 404 -11.16 29.46 -29.11
CA CYS A 404 -11.00 30.59 -28.21
C CYS A 404 -11.36 30.17 -26.77
N ARG A 405 -10.68 30.76 -25.78
CA ARG A 405 -10.94 30.50 -24.36
C ARG A 405 -11.92 31.52 -23.79
N ASP A 406 -12.79 31.05 -22.91
CA ASP A 406 -13.59 31.85 -21.99
C ASP A 406 -13.18 31.47 -20.56
N ASP A 407 -12.58 32.41 -19.84
CA ASP A 407 -12.13 32.24 -18.46
C ASP A 407 -13.04 33.05 -17.54
N SER A 408 -13.93 32.35 -16.85
CA SER A 408 -14.95 32.94 -15.99
C SER A 408 -14.93 32.31 -14.60
N ILE A 409 -15.75 32.83 -13.69
CA ILE A 409 -15.92 32.26 -12.33
C ILE A 409 -16.46 30.82 -12.40
N GLU A 410 -17.15 30.45 -13.48
CA GLU A 410 -17.64 29.09 -13.71
C GLU A 410 -16.53 28.11 -14.13
N GLY A 411 -15.37 28.63 -14.55
CA GLY A 411 -14.20 27.88 -14.96
C GLY A 411 -13.77 28.16 -16.40
N LEU A 412 -12.68 27.52 -16.81
CA LEU A 412 -12.10 27.64 -18.15
C LEU A 412 -12.87 26.78 -19.16
N ARG A 413 -13.44 27.40 -20.19
CA ARG A 413 -14.11 26.74 -21.31
C ARG A 413 -13.50 27.15 -22.64
N PHE A 414 -13.61 26.26 -23.62
CA PHE A 414 -13.17 26.49 -24.98
C PHE A 414 -14.36 26.48 -25.93
N TYR A 415 -14.34 27.40 -26.88
CA TYR A 415 -15.36 27.60 -27.90
C TYR A 415 -14.70 27.60 -29.29
N PRO A 416 -15.45 27.28 -30.37
CA PRO A 416 -14.96 27.46 -31.74
C PRO A 416 -14.59 28.92 -31.97
N ASN A 417 -13.44 29.17 -32.61
CA ASN A 417 -13.01 30.53 -32.89
C ASN A 417 -13.85 31.14 -34.03
N LEU A 418 -14.66 32.15 -33.71
CA LEU A 418 -15.51 32.87 -34.67
C LEU A 418 -14.96 34.29 -35.03
N PHE A 419 -13.77 34.64 -34.54
CA PHE A 419 -13.19 35.98 -34.63
C PHE A 419 -12.12 36.12 -35.71
#